data_AF-A0A2H3B9V5-F1
#
_entry.id   AF-A0A2H3B9V5-F1
#
_cell.length_a   1.000
_cell.length_b   1.000
_cell.length_c   1.000
_cell.angle_alpha   90.00
_cell.angle_beta   90.00
_cell.angle_gamma   90.00
#
_symmetry.space_group_name_H-M   'P 1'
#
loop_
_entity.id
_entity.type
_entity.pdbx_description
1 polymer ?
#
loop_
_entity_poly.entity_id
_entity_poly.type
_entity_poly.pdbx_seq_one_letter_code
_entity_poly.pdbx_strand_id
1 'polypeptide(L)'
;MAFRKTSFVEESFVPTRVLFNDPAQIMSALPSELTQSLRVYFLPSPPRSMPLHIPKIAQAGYWFHPPITIPEETPVELVVQAKPHEWLYLGRYLSAPLDGEDMKLSEWIELDTQTKTAYCTAVSRTLKEQYPDEQVSCADIQRQLDSGEYAAPCYSLQCVGYDLALQEAFVKASTSQPSDTDTSKPSQNTLLSVRGAVKSLHAVWRVDTYPGGSHPTSTKKRNHLYDDEANVTKKARADGPSCSEDARSR
;
A
#
# COMPACT_ATOMS: atom_id res chain seq x y z
N MET A 1 8.52 -0.71 -10.05
CA MET A 1 8.60 0.72 -10.44
C MET A 1 10.03 1.25 -10.30
N ALA A 2 10.43 2.17 -11.17
CA ALA A 2 11.71 2.89 -11.05
C ALA A 2 11.45 4.40 -10.96
N PHE A 3 11.72 4.99 -9.80
CA PHE A 3 11.67 6.45 -9.62
C PHE A 3 13.01 7.08 -10.00
N ARG A 4 12.99 8.31 -10.55
CA ARG A 4 14.23 9.06 -10.78
C ARG A 4 14.92 9.31 -9.43
N LYS A 5 16.23 9.10 -9.39
CA LYS A 5 17.07 9.42 -8.23
C LYS A 5 17.30 10.92 -8.17
N THR A 6 16.32 11.66 -7.67
CA THR A 6 16.46 13.06 -7.29
C THR A 6 16.37 13.14 -5.76
N SER A 7 17.39 13.71 -5.13
CA SER A 7 17.46 13.95 -3.68
C SER A 7 17.55 15.45 -3.44
N PHE A 8 16.82 15.95 -2.45
CA PHE A 8 16.89 17.36 -2.03
C PHE A 8 17.84 17.59 -0.85
N VAL A 9 18.51 16.53 -0.39
CA VAL A 9 19.52 16.59 0.66
C VAL A 9 20.81 15.94 0.17
N GLU A 10 21.93 16.34 0.77
CA GLU A 10 23.24 15.74 0.53
C GLU A 10 23.24 14.25 0.92
N GLU A 11 24.08 13.45 0.27
CA GLU A 11 24.13 12.01 0.53
C GLU A 11 24.60 11.67 1.96
N SER A 12 25.40 12.54 2.57
CA SER A 12 25.86 12.46 3.96
C SER A 12 24.84 12.97 4.98
N PHE A 13 23.69 13.50 4.54
CA PHE A 13 22.69 14.05 5.43
C PHE A 13 22.12 12.96 6.36
N VAL A 14 22.23 13.19 7.66
CA VAL A 14 21.64 12.32 8.69
C VAL A 14 20.46 13.04 9.32
N PRO A 15 19.24 12.55 9.12
CA PRO A 15 18.05 13.19 9.69
C PRO A 15 18.02 13.07 11.22
N THR A 16 17.63 14.15 11.88
CA THR A 16 17.34 14.10 13.31
C THR A 16 15.99 13.45 13.56
N ARG A 17 15.98 12.44 14.43
CA ARG A 17 14.75 11.83 14.96
C ARG A 17 14.26 12.67 16.13
N VAL A 18 12.95 12.89 16.18
CA VAL A 18 12.31 13.69 17.23
C VAL A 18 11.41 12.82 18.07
N LEU A 19 11.38 13.08 19.38
CA LEU A 19 10.62 12.30 20.35
C LEU A 19 9.43 13.11 20.83
N PHE A 20 8.22 12.60 20.59
CA PHE A 20 6.99 13.15 21.17
C PHE A 20 5.85 12.13 21.12
N ASN A 21 4.94 12.25 22.09
CA ASN A 21 3.83 11.30 22.24
C ASN A 21 2.64 11.63 21.35
N ASP A 22 2.38 12.92 21.16
CA ASP A 22 1.17 13.41 20.52
C ASP A 22 1.51 14.40 19.39
N PRO A 23 1.21 14.05 18.13
CA PRO A 23 1.32 14.96 17.00
C PRO A 23 0.61 16.30 17.19
N ALA A 24 -0.48 16.35 17.96
CA ALA A 24 -1.20 17.59 18.23
C ALA A 24 -0.33 18.58 19.01
N GLN A 25 0.37 18.07 20.03
CA GLN A 25 1.20 18.87 20.93
C GLN A 25 2.45 19.38 20.25
N ILE A 26 3.08 18.57 19.39
CA ILE A 26 4.24 19.05 18.65
C ILE A 26 3.83 20.16 17.67
N MET A 27 2.69 20.00 16.99
CA MET A 27 2.18 20.99 16.03
C MET A 27 1.82 22.32 16.69
N SER A 28 1.29 22.32 17.92
CA SER A 28 0.99 23.55 18.65
C SER A 28 2.24 24.26 19.18
N ALA A 29 3.36 23.54 19.32
CA ALA A 29 4.65 24.09 19.72
C ALA A 29 5.48 24.64 18.55
N LEU A 30 5.08 24.36 17.30
CA LEU A 30 5.75 24.91 16.12
C LEU A 30 5.40 26.40 15.93
N PRO A 31 6.33 27.20 15.38
CA PRO A 31 6.06 28.57 14.97
C PRO A 31 4.85 28.64 14.01
N SER A 32 3.95 29.59 14.25
CA SER A 32 2.71 29.70 13.48
C SER A 32 2.98 30.04 12.01
N GLU A 33 4.08 30.74 11.75
CA GLU A 33 4.53 31.15 10.42
C GLU A 33 4.89 29.95 9.55
N LEU A 34 5.34 28.85 10.17
CA LEU A 34 5.62 27.59 9.50
C LEU A 34 4.34 26.78 9.30
N THR A 35 3.40 26.79 10.25
CA THR A 35 2.25 25.87 10.20
C THR A 35 1.02 26.42 9.46
N GLN A 36 0.90 27.74 9.27
CA GLN A 36 -0.29 28.37 8.69
C GLN A 36 -0.61 27.91 7.26
N SER A 37 0.42 27.57 6.46
CA SER A 37 0.24 27.13 5.06
C SER A 37 0.69 25.69 4.81
N LEU A 38 1.29 25.03 5.80
CA LEU A 38 1.83 23.68 5.61
C LEU A 38 0.81 22.61 5.97
N ARG A 39 0.69 21.63 5.10
CA ARG A 39 -0.08 20.41 5.36
C ARG A 39 0.86 19.34 5.87
N VAL A 40 1.00 19.27 7.19
CA VAL A 40 1.83 18.27 7.86
C VAL A 40 1.01 17.02 8.14
N TYR A 41 1.51 15.86 7.70
CA TYR A 41 0.89 14.57 7.95
C TYR A 41 1.81 13.67 8.77
N PHE A 42 1.26 13.19 9.88
CA PHE A 42 1.90 12.22 10.76
C PHE A 42 1.37 10.84 10.43
N LEU A 43 2.23 9.99 9.87
CA LEU A 43 1.90 8.61 9.55
C LEU A 43 2.46 7.69 10.64
N PRO A 44 1.62 6.97 11.39
CA PRO A 44 2.13 5.96 12.32
C PRO A 44 2.81 4.83 11.53
N SER A 45 3.64 4.02 12.19
CA SER A 45 4.20 2.82 11.56
C SER A 45 3.14 1.71 11.52
N PRO A 46 3.31 0.71 10.63
CA PRO A 46 2.67 -0.58 10.83
C PRO A 46 2.87 -1.07 12.28
N PRO A 47 1.86 -1.70 12.90
CA PRO A 47 0.65 -2.24 12.28
C PRO A 47 -0.56 -1.27 12.22
N ARG A 48 -0.35 0.03 12.46
CA ARG A 48 -1.45 1.02 12.55
C ARG A 48 -1.77 1.71 11.23
N SER A 49 -0.99 1.46 10.20
CA SER A 49 -1.10 2.06 8.88
C SER A 49 -0.60 1.08 7.83
N MET A 50 -0.98 1.34 6.58
CA MET A 50 -0.47 0.63 5.43
C MET A 50 1.02 0.94 5.21
N PRO A 51 1.78 0.01 4.59
CA PRO A 51 3.19 0.23 4.32
C PRO A 51 3.46 1.46 3.44
N LEU A 52 4.57 2.12 3.77
CA LEU A 52 5.17 3.22 3.03
C LEU A 52 6.59 2.80 2.63
N HIS A 53 6.94 3.01 1.37
CA HIS A 53 8.28 2.72 0.85
C HIS A 53 8.93 3.98 0.29
N ILE A 54 9.87 4.54 1.05
CA ILE A 54 10.76 5.63 0.63
C ILE A 54 12.20 5.17 0.92
N PRO A 55 13.05 4.95 -0.11
CA PRO A 55 14.38 4.36 0.07
C PRO A 55 15.33 5.19 0.93
N LYS A 56 15.29 6.52 0.77
CA LYS A 56 16.03 7.50 1.58
C LYS A 56 15.19 8.77 1.72
N ILE A 57 15.51 9.56 2.75
CA ILE A 57 14.86 10.86 2.97
C ILE A 57 15.02 11.78 1.78
N ALA A 58 13.98 12.59 1.55
CA ALA A 58 13.88 13.50 0.43
C ALA A 58 14.03 12.82 -0.94
N GLN A 59 13.69 11.54 -1.03
CA GLN A 59 13.59 10.81 -2.30
C GLN A 59 12.16 10.38 -2.57
N ALA A 60 11.88 10.15 -3.84
CA ALA A 60 10.62 9.60 -4.30
C ALA A 60 10.41 8.16 -3.80
N GLY A 61 9.15 7.77 -3.72
CA GLY A 61 8.72 6.46 -3.25
C GLY A 61 7.25 6.22 -3.57
N TYR A 62 6.62 5.36 -2.78
CA TYR A 62 5.20 5.06 -2.90
C TYR A 62 4.63 4.65 -1.55
N TRP A 63 3.31 4.70 -1.44
CA TRP A 63 2.56 4.21 -0.30
C TRP A 63 1.25 3.57 -0.75
N PHE A 64 0.70 2.74 0.11
CA PHE A 64 -0.60 2.14 -0.12
C PHE A 64 -1.66 2.88 0.67
N HIS A 65 -2.76 3.21 0.00
CA HIS A 65 -3.97 3.78 0.59
C HIS A 65 -3.69 4.83 1.67
N PRO A 66 -3.33 6.06 1.26
CA PRO A 66 -3.13 7.12 2.21
C PRO A 66 -4.39 7.29 3.07
N PRO A 67 -4.25 7.58 4.37
CA PRO A 67 -5.37 7.71 5.29
C PRO A 67 -6.31 8.91 4.98
N ILE A 68 -6.02 9.63 3.89
CA ILE A 68 -6.60 10.89 3.47
C ILE A 68 -6.50 11.01 1.94
N THR A 69 -7.49 11.64 1.32
CA THR A 69 -7.35 12.11 -0.06
C THR A 69 -6.46 13.34 -0.06
N ILE A 70 -5.24 13.22 -0.56
CA ILE A 70 -4.40 14.39 -0.84
C ILE A 70 -4.85 14.94 -2.19
N PRO A 71 -5.28 16.22 -2.28
CA PRO A 71 -5.61 16.82 -3.56
C PRO A 71 -4.39 16.78 -4.48
N GLU A 72 -4.63 16.46 -5.74
CA GLU A 72 -3.59 16.48 -6.77
C GLU A 72 -2.88 17.84 -6.76
N GLU A 73 -1.57 17.80 -7.04
CA GLU A 73 -0.70 18.99 -7.10
C GLU A 73 -0.52 19.75 -5.78
N THR A 74 -1.10 19.29 -4.67
CA THR A 74 -0.89 19.93 -3.38
C THR A 74 0.25 19.26 -2.60
N PRO A 75 1.37 19.96 -2.36
CA PRO A 75 2.47 19.39 -1.60
C PRO A 75 2.11 19.24 -0.13
N VAL A 76 2.65 18.20 0.47
CA VAL A 76 2.45 17.88 1.88
C VAL A 76 3.76 17.57 2.56
N GLU A 77 3.87 17.91 3.84
CA GLU A 77 5.02 17.58 4.68
C GLU A 77 4.78 16.22 5.34
N LEU A 78 5.64 15.25 5.05
CA LEU A 78 5.46 13.89 5.54
C LEU A 78 6.38 13.62 6.73
N VAL A 79 5.75 13.30 7.86
CA VAL A 79 6.41 12.88 9.10
C VAL A 79 5.97 11.47 9.42
N VAL A 80 6.91 10.56 9.60
CA VAL A 80 6.61 9.14 9.81
C VAL A 80 7.13 8.67 11.15
N GLN A 81 6.39 7.78 11.77
CA GLN A 81 6.83 7.13 12.99
C GLN A 81 7.84 6.04 12.65
N ALA A 82 9.05 6.15 13.18
CA ALA A 82 10.09 5.12 13.06
C ALA A 82 9.98 4.06 14.16
N LYS A 83 9.65 4.50 15.39
CA LYS A 83 9.40 3.67 16.57
C LYS A 83 8.32 4.32 17.43
N PRO A 84 7.75 3.63 18.45
CA PRO A 84 6.84 4.29 19.38
C PRO A 84 7.43 5.62 19.89
N HIS A 85 6.67 6.71 19.69
CA HIS A 85 7.02 8.09 20.05
C HIS A 85 8.22 8.70 19.31
N GLU A 86 8.84 7.97 18.39
CA GLU A 86 9.97 8.42 17.60
C GLU A 86 9.52 8.73 16.18
N TRP A 87 9.68 9.98 15.76
CA TRP A 87 9.20 10.49 14.49
C TRP A 87 10.34 11.04 13.64
N LEU A 88 10.15 10.94 12.34
CA LEU A 88 11.14 11.27 11.32
C LEU A 88 10.48 12.09 10.21
N TYR A 89 10.97 13.30 10.00
CA TYR A 89 10.55 14.13 8.86
C TYR A 89 11.23 13.66 7.57
N LEU A 90 10.43 13.21 6.60
CA LEU A 90 10.91 12.64 5.34
C LEU A 90 11.09 13.69 4.24
N GLY A 91 10.36 14.80 4.30
CA GLY A 91 10.38 15.86 3.29
C GLY A 91 9.00 16.28 2.82
N ARG A 92 9.00 17.07 1.75
CA ARG A 92 7.81 17.60 1.06
C ARG A 92 7.50 16.75 -0.16
N TYR A 93 6.25 16.30 -0.27
CA TYR A 93 5.81 15.34 -1.28
C TYR A 93 4.55 15.77 -2.01
N LEU A 94 4.49 15.47 -3.31
CA LEU A 94 3.26 15.35 -4.06
C LEU A 94 2.83 13.88 -4.10
N SER A 95 1.53 13.62 -3.99
CA SER A 95 0.98 12.28 -4.16
C SER A 95 0.04 12.21 -5.35
N ALA A 96 0.15 11.14 -6.12
CA ALA A 96 -0.73 10.87 -7.26
C ALA A 96 -1.02 9.36 -7.34
N PRO A 97 -2.23 8.95 -7.75
CA PRO A 97 -2.55 7.53 -7.98
C PRO A 97 -1.54 6.88 -8.94
N LEU A 98 -1.25 5.60 -8.71
CA LEU A 98 -0.46 4.76 -9.61
C LEU A 98 -1.35 3.66 -10.19
N ASP A 99 -2.02 4.00 -11.29
CA ASP A 99 -2.97 3.10 -11.95
C ASP A 99 -2.29 1.79 -12.39
N GLY A 100 -2.90 0.66 -12.03
CA GLY A 100 -2.44 -0.68 -12.41
C GLY A 100 -1.26 -1.20 -11.58
N GLU A 101 -0.82 -0.44 -10.57
CA GLU A 101 0.24 -0.86 -9.66
C GLU A 101 -0.25 -0.96 -8.21
N ASP A 102 -1.51 -1.35 -8.05
CA ASP A 102 -2.10 -1.68 -6.77
C ASP A 102 -1.28 -2.74 -6.01
N MET A 103 -1.47 -2.81 -4.69
CA MET A 103 -0.80 -3.80 -3.86
C MET A 103 -1.07 -5.21 -4.40
N LYS A 104 -0.01 -5.98 -4.62
CA LYS A 104 -0.15 -7.36 -5.08
C LYS A 104 -0.77 -8.21 -3.98
N LEU A 105 -1.51 -9.24 -4.37
CA LEU A 105 -2.09 -10.19 -3.42
C LEU A 105 -1.03 -10.83 -2.51
N SER A 106 0.17 -11.11 -3.03
CA SER A 106 1.28 -11.62 -2.21
C SER A 106 1.72 -10.64 -1.12
N GLU A 107 1.81 -9.34 -1.45
CA GLU A 107 2.18 -8.29 -0.49
C GLU A 107 1.06 -8.11 0.55
N TRP A 108 -0.20 -8.19 0.11
CA TRP A 108 -1.36 -8.13 1.01
C TRP A 108 -1.37 -9.29 2.00
N ILE A 109 -1.18 -10.53 1.53
CA ILE A 109 -1.21 -11.72 2.39
C ILE A 109 -0.16 -11.65 3.50
N GLU A 110 1.00 -11.08 3.21
CA GLU A 110 2.11 -10.89 4.15
C GLU A 110 1.86 -9.83 5.24
N LEU A 111 0.86 -8.96 5.07
CA LEU A 111 0.50 -7.98 6.11
C LEU A 111 -0.03 -8.67 7.36
N ASP A 112 0.29 -8.10 8.51
CA ASP A 112 -0.26 -8.55 9.78
C ASP A 112 -1.78 -8.26 9.86
N THR A 113 -2.48 -9.08 10.66
CA THR A 113 -3.93 -9.00 10.82
C THR A 113 -4.40 -7.62 11.31
N GLN A 114 -3.60 -6.94 12.14
CA GLN A 114 -3.97 -5.64 12.69
C GLN A 114 -3.91 -4.55 11.60
N THR A 115 -2.90 -4.55 10.73
CA THR A 115 -2.83 -3.68 9.55
C THR A 115 -4.02 -3.91 8.62
N LYS A 116 -4.32 -5.17 8.28
CA LYS A 116 -5.48 -5.52 7.42
C LYS A 116 -6.80 -5.03 8.02
N THR A 117 -6.99 -5.23 9.32
CA THR A 117 -8.20 -4.80 10.04
C THR A 117 -8.34 -3.28 10.04
N ALA A 118 -7.24 -2.56 10.29
CA ALA A 118 -7.22 -1.09 10.25
C ALA A 118 -7.60 -0.56 8.86
N TYR A 119 -7.02 -1.14 7.80
CA TYR A 119 -7.36 -0.82 6.42
C TYR A 119 -8.84 -1.06 6.11
N CYS A 120 -9.34 -2.29 6.35
CA CYS A 120 -10.72 -2.64 6.03
C CYS A 120 -11.72 -1.78 6.80
N THR A 121 -11.39 -1.39 8.03
CA THR A 121 -12.21 -0.46 8.83
C THR A 121 -12.24 0.94 8.23
N ALA A 122 -11.10 1.45 7.77
CA ALA A 122 -11.01 2.76 7.12
C ALA A 122 -11.78 2.79 5.79
N VAL A 123 -11.64 1.75 4.97
CA VAL A 123 -12.36 1.60 3.70
C VAL A 123 -13.86 1.46 3.94
N SER A 124 -14.29 0.60 4.87
CA SER A 124 -15.71 0.45 5.21
C SER A 124 -16.34 1.77 5.66
N ARG A 125 -15.63 2.56 6.47
CA ARG A 125 -16.10 3.88 6.88
C ARG A 125 -16.29 4.81 5.68
N THR A 126 -15.28 4.90 4.82
CA THR A 126 -15.30 5.76 3.63
C THR A 126 -16.45 5.38 2.69
N LEU A 127 -16.66 4.07 2.47
CA LEU A 127 -17.75 3.59 1.62
C LEU A 127 -19.13 3.87 2.22
N LYS A 128 -19.30 3.74 3.54
CA LYS A 128 -20.56 4.10 4.21
C LYS A 128 -20.87 5.59 4.13
N GLU A 129 -19.85 6.44 4.16
CA GLU A 129 -20.02 7.89 4.00
C GLU A 129 -20.42 8.26 2.56
N GLN A 130 -19.92 7.51 1.57
CA GLN A 130 -20.23 7.74 0.15
C GLN A 130 -21.56 7.10 -0.28
N TYR A 131 -21.87 5.91 0.23
CA TYR A 131 -23.03 5.10 -0.11
C TYR A 131 -23.71 4.59 1.17
N PRO A 132 -24.51 5.43 1.84
CA PRO A 132 -25.12 5.09 3.13
C PRO A 132 -26.07 3.87 3.08
N ASP A 133 -26.64 3.60 1.90
CA ASP A 133 -27.61 2.53 1.68
C ASP A 133 -26.94 1.18 1.38
N GLU A 134 -25.63 1.15 1.08
CA GLU A 134 -24.89 -0.08 0.82
C GLU A 134 -24.35 -0.68 2.13
N GLN A 135 -24.71 -1.93 2.41
CA GLN A 135 -24.13 -2.70 3.51
C GLN A 135 -22.75 -3.21 3.12
N VAL A 136 -21.73 -2.36 3.23
CA VAL A 136 -20.34 -2.79 3.10
C VAL A 136 -19.74 -3.11 4.47
N SER A 137 -19.54 -4.40 4.75
CA SER A 137 -18.91 -4.86 5.98
C SER A 137 -17.39 -4.95 5.83
N CYS A 138 -16.65 -4.76 6.94
CA CYS A 138 -15.19 -4.98 6.93
C CYS A 138 -14.82 -6.41 6.54
N ALA A 139 -15.66 -7.40 6.87
CA ALA A 139 -15.42 -8.80 6.55
C ALA A 139 -15.54 -9.07 5.05
N ASP A 140 -16.48 -8.41 4.36
CA ASP A 140 -16.62 -8.52 2.90
C ASP A 140 -15.42 -7.89 2.17
N ILE A 141 -14.99 -6.70 2.61
CA ILE A 141 -13.80 -6.03 2.06
C ILE A 141 -12.56 -6.92 2.24
N GLN A 142 -12.38 -7.47 3.44
CA GLN A 142 -11.24 -8.35 3.72
C GLN A 142 -11.28 -9.62 2.87
N ARG A 143 -12.45 -10.25 2.71
CA ARG A 143 -12.62 -11.43 1.85
C ARG A 143 -12.20 -11.13 0.41
N GLN A 144 -12.63 -9.99 -0.14
CA GLN A 144 -12.31 -9.58 -1.50
C GLN A 144 -10.81 -9.30 -1.70
N LEU A 145 -10.14 -8.72 -0.70
CA LEU A 145 -8.68 -8.54 -0.73
C LEU A 145 -7.96 -9.88 -0.66
N ASP A 146 -8.39 -10.76 0.23
CA ASP A 146 -7.79 -12.08 0.41
C ASP A 146 -8.01 -13.01 -0.81
N SER A 147 -9.08 -12.81 -1.60
CA SER A 147 -9.31 -13.52 -2.86
C SER A 147 -8.64 -12.86 -4.08
N GLY A 148 -8.14 -11.63 -3.93
CA GLY A 148 -7.60 -10.84 -5.04
C GLY A 148 -8.67 -10.26 -5.98
N GLU A 149 -9.96 -10.34 -5.61
CA GLU A 149 -11.04 -9.61 -6.29
C GLU A 149 -10.88 -8.10 -6.14
N TYR A 150 -10.26 -7.68 -5.04
CA TYR A 150 -9.96 -6.31 -4.73
C TYR A 150 -8.47 -6.14 -4.42
N ALA A 151 -7.93 -4.98 -4.74
CA ALA A 151 -6.54 -4.63 -4.46
C ALA A 151 -6.48 -3.27 -3.76
N ALA A 152 -5.53 -3.13 -2.83
CA ALA A 152 -5.34 -1.86 -2.14
C ALA A 152 -4.63 -0.86 -3.06
N PRO A 153 -5.17 0.37 -3.23
CA PRO A 153 -4.64 1.32 -4.19
C PRO A 153 -3.25 1.79 -3.81
N CYS A 154 -2.40 1.93 -4.83
CA CYS A 154 -1.04 2.44 -4.69
C CYS A 154 -0.96 3.88 -5.18
N TYR A 155 -0.17 4.69 -4.50
CA TYR A 155 0.05 6.08 -4.87
C TYR A 155 1.55 6.35 -4.89
N SER A 156 1.97 7.09 -5.91
CA SER A 156 3.32 7.63 -5.99
C SER A 156 3.50 8.73 -4.96
N LEU A 157 4.74 8.84 -4.49
CA LEU A 157 5.21 9.95 -3.68
C LEU A 157 6.39 10.57 -4.42
N GLN A 158 6.15 11.71 -5.05
CA GLN A 158 7.21 12.50 -5.66
C GLN A 158 7.74 13.48 -4.62
N CYS A 159 9.00 13.34 -4.24
CA CYS A 159 9.64 14.35 -3.41
C CYS A 159 9.81 15.64 -4.23
N VAL A 160 9.43 16.77 -3.66
CA VAL A 160 9.53 18.10 -4.28
C VAL A 160 10.32 19.08 -3.42
N GLY A 161 10.83 18.64 -2.27
CA GLY A 161 11.67 19.47 -1.41
C GLY A 161 11.93 18.84 -0.04
N TYR A 162 12.80 19.50 0.73
CA TYR A 162 13.05 19.21 2.14
C TYR A 162 13.15 20.54 2.88
N ASP A 163 12.31 20.74 3.89
CA ASP A 163 12.27 21.98 4.66
C ASP A 163 13.13 21.86 5.92
N LEU A 164 14.36 22.36 5.84
CA LEU A 164 15.31 22.34 6.97
C LEU A 164 14.80 23.16 8.16
N ALA A 165 14.14 24.29 7.91
CA ALA A 165 13.60 25.14 8.98
C ALA A 165 12.49 24.42 9.75
N LEU A 166 11.62 23.68 9.04
CA LEU A 166 10.61 22.83 9.67
C LEU A 166 11.24 21.69 10.48
N GLN A 167 12.28 21.04 9.95
CA GLN A 167 13.01 20.00 10.68
C GLN A 167 13.60 20.53 11.99
N GLU A 168 14.31 21.67 11.93
CA GLU A 168 14.88 22.34 13.09
C GLU A 168 13.80 22.74 14.10
N ALA A 169 12.65 23.21 13.62
CA ALA A 169 11.51 23.54 14.47
C ALA A 169 10.95 22.30 15.20
N PHE A 170 10.85 21.16 14.53
CA PHE A 170 10.47 19.89 15.18
C PHE A 170 11.47 19.49 16.27
N VAL A 171 12.77 19.60 16.00
CA VAL A 171 13.82 19.29 16.97
C VAL A 171 13.68 20.20 18.19
N LYS A 172 13.61 21.52 17.98
CA LYS A 172 13.45 22.50 19.06
C LYS A 172 12.19 22.26 19.89
N ALA A 173 11.06 22.02 19.22
CA ALA A 173 9.78 21.76 19.89
C ALA A 173 9.84 20.48 20.73
N SER A 174 10.47 19.41 20.22
CA SER A 174 10.61 18.14 20.95
C SER A 174 11.46 18.28 22.21
N THR A 175 12.51 19.11 22.17
CA THR A 175 13.37 19.37 23.35
C THR A 175 12.72 20.27 24.41
N SER A 176 11.68 21.00 24.02
CA SER A 176 10.99 21.95 24.90
C SER A 176 9.78 21.33 25.61
N GLN A 177 9.42 20.09 25.28
CA GLN A 177 8.33 19.41 25.97
C GLN A 177 8.78 19.05 27.40
N PRO A 178 7.98 19.39 28.43
CA PRO A 178 8.28 18.96 29.78
C PRO A 178 8.29 17.43 29.80
N SER A 179 9.33 16.87 30.42
CA SER A 179 9.46 15.43 30.66
C SER A 179 8.40 14.98 31.68
N ASP A 180 7.14 14.96 31.29
CA ASP A 180 6.06 14.42 32.12
C ASP A 180 6.17 12.89 32.13
N THR A 181 7.07 12.38 32.96
CA THR A 181 6.94 11.05 33.56
C THR A 181 5.72 11.06 34.50
N ASP A 182 4.88 10.04 34.36
CA ASP A 182 3.61 9.78 35.05
C ASP A 182 2.38 10.58 34.57
N THR A 183 1.59 9.97 33.67
CA THR A 183 0.24 9.46 34.02
C THR A 183 -0.29 8.62 32.85
N SER A 184 -0.66 7.39 33.13
CA SER A 184 -1.33 6.44 32.23
C SER A 184 -2.72 6.93 31.80
N LYS A 185 -2.84 7.42 30.57
CA LYS A 185 -4.12 7.43 29.85
C LYS A 185 -3.94 6.93 28.41
N PRO A 186 -4.85 6.09 27.89
CA PRO A 186 -4.78 5.63 26.51
C PRO A 186 -5.11 6.81 25.58
N SER A 187 -4.10 7.30 24.85
CA SER A 187 -4.26 8.32 23.81
C SER A 187 -5.13 7.78 22.68
N GLN A 188 -6.25 8.46 22.45
CA GLN A 188 -7.03 8.32 21.23
C GLN A 188 -6.27 9.05 20.10
N ASN A 189 -5.72 8.30 19.16
CA ASN A 189 -4.95 8.84 18.04
C ASN A 189 -5.88 9.59 17.08
N THR A 190 -5.72 10.91 17.04
CA THR A 190 -6.40 11.79 16.08
C THR A 190 -5.53 11.94 14.84
N LEU A 191 -6.05 11.58 13.67
CA LEU A 191 -5.54 12.06 12.38
C LEU A 191 -5.79 13.57 12.33
N LEU A 192 -4.82 14.37 12.77
CA LEU A 192 -4.90 15.82 12.67
C LEU A 192 -4.46 16.26 11.27
N SER A 193 -5.45 16.44 10.38
CA SER A 193 -5.31 17.37 9.27
C SER A 193 -5.74 18.75 9.78
N VAL A 194 -4.79 19.64 10.03
CA VAL A 194 -5.09 21.05 10.30
C VAL A 194 -5.47 21.68 8.95
N ARG A 195 -6.76 22.10 8.83
CA ARG A 195 -7.52 22.58 7.65
C ARG A 195 -6.68 23.20 6.50
N GLY A 196 -7.02 22.97 5.22
CA GLY A 196 -8.27 23.43 4.59
C GLY A 196 -9.02 22.40 3.74
N ALA A 197 -10.35 22.47 3.83
CA ALA A 197 -11.30 21.57 3.21
C ALA A 197 -11.15 21.47 1.69
N VAL A 198 -11.00 20.25 1.18
CA VAL A 198 -11.21 19.93 -0.23
C VAL A 198 -12.11 18.70 -0.29
N LYS A 199 -13.21 18.85 -1.03
CA LYS A 199 -14.15 17.76 -1.32
C LYS A 199 -13.38 16.64 -2.01
N SER A 200 -13.45 15.44 -1.43
CA SER A 200 -12.83 14.22 -1.94
C SER A 200 -13.26 14.00 -3.40
N LEU A 201 -12.30 14.03 -4.33
CA LEU A 201 -12.52 13.57 -5.69
C LEU A 201 -12.25 12.06 -5.75
N HIS A 202 -13.10 11.42 -6.54
CA HIS A 202 -13.38 10.00 -6.64
C HIS A 202 -12.18 9.13 -7.04
N ALA A 203 -12.03 7.98 -6.36
CA ALA A 203 -11.60 6.77 -7.02
C ALA A 203 -12.87 6.04 -7.50
N VAL A 204 -13.05 5.95 -8.81
CA VAL A 204 -14.13 5.18 -9.44
C VAL A 204 -13.82 3.71 -9.20
N TRP A 205 -14.51 3.08 -8.25
CA TRP A 205 -14.46 1.63 -8.10
C TRP A 205 -15.28 1.03 -9.24
N ARG A 206 -14.61 0.46 -10.25
CA ARG A 206 -15.27 -0.45 -11.19
C ARG A 206 -15.51 -1.76 -10.45
N VAL A 207 -16.74 -1.92 -9.99
CA VAL A 207 -17.34 -3.23 -9.83
C VAL A 207 -17.83 -3.62 -11.22
N ASP A 208 -17.05 -4.40 -11.97
CA ASP A 208 -17.58 -5.11 -13.14
C ASP A 208 -18.47 -6.25 -12.61
N THR A 209 -19.66 -5.92 -12.10
CA THR A 209 -20.74 -6.88 -11.98
C THR A 209 -21.25 -7.15 -13.39
N TYR A 210 -20.64 -8.12 -14.06
CA TYR A 210 -21.32 -8.79 -15.17
C TYR A 210 -22.58 -9.46 -14.61
N PRO A 211 -23.80 -9.03 -14.97
CA PRO A 211 -24.99 -9.79 -14.65
C PRO A 211 -25.09 -10.93 -15.67
N GLY A 212 -25.29 -12.14 -15.17
CA GLY A 212 -25.49 -13.33 -16.01
C GLY A 212 -26.60 -13.12 -17.04
N GLY A 213 -26.24 -13.34 -18.31
CA GLY A 213 -27.17 -13.57 -19.39
C GLY A 213 -27.29 -15.07 -19.64
N SER A 214 -28.47 -15.61 -19.36
CA SER A 214 -28.90 -16.99 -19.54
C SER A 214 -28.78 -17.50 -20.99
N HIS A 215 -28.49 -18.81 -21.09
CA HIS A 215 -28.59 -19.62 -22.30
C HIS A 215 -29.86 -19.39 -23.12
N PRO A 216 -29.79 -19.67 -24.43
CA PRO A 216 -30.68 -20.71 -24.94
C PRO A 216 -29.94 -21.81 -25.73
N THR A 217 -30.54 -22.99 -25.65
CA THR A 217 -30.26 -24.22 -26.38
C THR A 217 -30.32 -24.04 -27.90
N SER A 218 -29.38 -24.63 -28.63
CA SER A 218 -29.66 -25.10 -29.99
C SER A 218 -28.72 -26.22 -30.41
N THR A 219 -29.31 -27.41 -30.52
CA THR A 219 -28.83 -28.60 -31.20
C THR A 219 -28.57 -28.32 -32.68
N LYS A 220 -27.35 -28.59 -33.17
CA LYS A 220 -27.17 -28.94 -34.59
C LYS A 220 -26.10 -30.02 -34.76
N LYS A 221 -26.62 -31.24 -34.90
CA LYS A 221 -25.97 -32.37 -35.59
C LYS A 221 -25.36 -31.89 -36.91
N ARG A 222 -24.11 -32.25 -37.19
CA ARG A 222 -23.68 -32.54 -38.55
C ARG A 222 -22.86 -33.83 -38.56
N ASN A 223 -23.44 -34.77 -39.28
CA ASN A 223 -22.95 -36.09 -39.63
C ASN A 223 -21.69 -35.99 -40.52
N HIS A 224 -20.76 -36.91 -40.29
CA HIS A 224 -20.28 -37.90 -41.27
C HIS A 224 -19.49 -37.40 -42.48
N LEU A 225 -18.21 -37.79 -42.58
CA LEU A 225 -17.71 -38.58 -43.72
C LEU A 225 -16.45 -39.35 -43.29
N TYR A 226 -16.44 -40.63 -43.66
CA TYR A 226 -15.29 -41.53 -43.66
C TYR A 226 -14.29 -41.08 -44.73
N ASP A 227 -13.00 -41.34 -44.52
CA ASP A 227 -12.22 -42.05 -45.53
C ASP A 227 -11.16 -42.92 -44.83
N ASP A 228 -11.07 -44.13 -45.34
CA ASP A 228 -10.31 -45.29 -44.89
C ASP A 228 -9.16 -45.54 -45.90
N GLU A 229 -8.29 -46.50 -45.60
CA GLU A 229 -7.24 -47.08 -46.46
C GLU A 229 -5.93 -46.28 -46.67
N ALA A 230 -4.73 -46.88 -46.71
CA ALA A 230 -4.25 -48.22 -46.38
C ALA A 230 -2.70 -48.21 -46.43
N ASN A 231 -2.10 -49.12 -45.66
CA ASN A 231 -0.87 -49.89 -45.92
C ASN A 231 0.41 -49.20 -46.43
N VAL A 232 1.50 -49.32 -45.64
CA VAL A 232 2.69 -50.08 -46.08
C VAL A 232 3.33 -50.78 -44.87
N THR A 233 3.50 -52.09 -45.03
CA THR A 233 4.22 -53.06 -44.22
C THR A 233 5.74 -52.89 -44.30
N LYS A 234 6.48 -53.08 -43.19
CA LYS A 234 7.68 -53.94 -43.20
C LYS A 234 8.13 -54.43 -41.82
N LYS A 235 8.25 -55.75 -41.81
CA LYS A 235 8.61 -56.77 -40.83
C LYS A 235 10.13 -56.91 -40.65
N ALA A 236 10.59 -57.09 -39.41
CA ALA A 236 11.73 -57.95 -38.95
C ALA A 236 11.89 -57.72 -37.42
N ARG A 237 11.51 -58.59 -36.48
CA ARG A 237 11.99 -59.93 -36.07
C ARG A 237 13.51 -60.04 -35.82
N ALA A 238 13.88 -60.14 -34.53
CA ALA A 238 14.69 -61.19 -33.88
C ALA A 238 14.76 -60.82 -32.37
N ASP A 239 14.15 -61.58 -31.45
CA ASP A 239 14.76 -62.72 -30.71
C ASP A 239 16.15 -62.34 -30.19
N GLY A 240 16.40 -62.16 -28.89
CA GLY A 240 16.16 -63.05 -27.76
C GLY A 240 17.27 -62.82 -26.70
N PRO A 241 17.32 -63.57 -25.60
CA PRO A 241 17.57 -63.01 -24.26
C PRO A 241 18.86 -63.46 -23.53
N SER A 242 19.02 -62.89 -22.33
CA SER A 242 19.47 -63.51 -21.05
C SER A 242 20.94 -63.49 -20.61
N CYS A 243 21.08 -63.32 -19.27
CA CYS A 243 22.17 -63.73 -18.36
C CYS A 243 23.49 -62.94 -18.45
N SER A 244 24.21 -62.63 -17.37
CA SER A 244 24.17 -63.05 -15.96
C SER A 244 25.06 -62.10 -15.13
N GLU A 245 24.96 -62.25 -13.79
CA GLU A 245 26.00 -62.05 -12.76
C GLU A 245 27.45 -62.20 -13.30
N ASP A 246 28.47 -61.50 -12.79
CA ASP A 246 28.98 -61.68 -11.42
C ASP A 246 30.23 -60.78 -11.16
N ALA A 247 30.66 -60.72 -9.89
CA ALA A 247 32.04 -60.54 -9.40
C ALA A 247 32.80 -59.17 -9.47
N ARG A 248 32.84 -58.53 -8.29
CA ARG A 248 34.04 -58.28 -7.42
C ARG A 248 35.35 -57.66 -7.96
N SER A 249 35.96 -56.93 -7.01
CA SER A 249 37.37 -56.51 -6.86
C SER A 249 37.73 -55.19 -7.56
N ARG A 250 38.32 -54.18 -6.91
CA ARG A 250 39.13 -54.07 -5.67
C ARG A 250 38.96 -52.68 -5.07
#